data_AF-A0A966NWW2-F1
#
_entry.id   AF-A0A966NWW2-F1
#
_cell.length_a   1.000
_cell.length_b   1.000
_cell.length_c   1.000
_cell.angle_alpha   90.00
_cell.angle_beta   90.00
_cell.angle_gamma   90.00
#
_symmetry.space_group_name_H-M   'P 1'
#
loop_
_entity.id
_entity.type
_entity.pdbx_description
1 polymer ?
#
loop_
_entity_poly.entity_id
_entity_poly.type
_entity_poly.pdbx_seq_one_letter_code
_entity_poly.pdbx_strand_id
1 'polypeptide(L)'
;TREKAMIKGKPGHDEFANFLSPYGRFSSYRNPDGSKVAFNHCPTVEESNEQKIQIVGSIDDAVDTLGFWRDLLDLKHICFFFDYPGVSREEMIEQMHLVTEEVLPKLGEKVERRPLPNLEPLV
;
A
#
# COMPACT_ATOMS: atom_id res chain seq x y z
N THR A 1 1.53 -13.38 -8.01
CA THR A 1 0.18 -13.27 -8.59
C THR A 1 -0.73 -12.64 -7.55
N ARG A 2 -1.83 -12.00 -7.99
CA ARG A 2 -2.80 -11.34 -7.09
C ARG A 2 -3.30 -12.28 -5.99
N GLU A 3 -3.73 -13.49 -6.35
CA GLU A 3 -4.25 -14.48 -5.40
C GLU A 3 -3.27 -14.82 -4.29
N LYS A 4 -1.98 -15.04 -4.62
CA LYS A 4 -0.94 -15.32 -3.62
C LYS A 4 -0.72 -14.14 -2.68
N ALA A 5 -0.72 -12.92 -3.22
CA ALA A 5 -0.58 -11.70 -2.42
C ALA A 5 -1.77 -11.54 -1.46
N MET A 6 -2.99 -11.80 -1.92
CA MET A 6 -4.19 -11.76 -1.08
C MET A 6 -4.13 -12.79 0.04
N ILE A 7 -3.76 -14.05 -0.25
CA ILE A 7 -3.62 -15.11 0.76
C ILE A 7 -2.60 -14.71 1.84
N LYS A 8 -1.47 -14.12 1.42
CA LYS A 8 -0.38 -13.74 2.33
C LYS A 8 -0.68 -12.47 3.13
N GLY A 9 -1.23 -11.44 2.49
CA GLY A 9 -1.44 -10.12 3.09
C GLY A 9 -2.72 -10.00 3.91
N LYS A 10 -3.76 -10.79 3.58
CA LYS A 10 -5.06 -10.72 4.26
C LYS A 10 -4.98 -10.90 5.79
N PRO A 11 -4.25 -11.88 6.35
CA PRO A 11 -4.20 -12.04 7.80
C PRO A 11 -3.66 -10.81 8.54
N GLY A 12 -2.61 -10.18 8.00
CA GLY A 12 -2.06 -8.95 8.56
C GLY A 12 -3.04 -7.77 8.44
N HIS A 13 -3.82 -7.74 7.36
CA HIS A 13 -4.82 -6.71 7.12
C HIS A 13 -5.97 -6.81 8.09
N ASP A 14 -6.53 -8.01 8.21
CA ASP A 14 -7.63 -8.29 9.10
C ASP A 14 -7.23 -7.96 10.55
N GLU A 15 -6.00 -8.28 10.99
CA GLU A 15 -5.50 -7.92 12.33
C GLU A 15 -5.37 -6.39 12.51
N PHE A 16 -4.78 -5.69 11.56
CA PHE A 16 -4.67 -4.22 11.58
C PHE A 16 -6.04 -3.55 11.63
N ALA A 17 -6.98 -4.03 10.83
CA ALA A 17 -8.35 -3.53 10.75
C ALA A 17 -9.13 -3.81 12.05
N ASN A 18 -9.06 -5.05 12.55
CA ASN A 18 -9.70 -5.43 13.80
C ASN A 18 -9.18 -4.60 14.98
N PHE A 19 -7.86 -4.42 15.08
CA PHE A 19 -7.25 -3.66 16.16
C PHE A 19 -7.66 -2.17 16.13
N LEU A 20 -7.67 -1.53 14.96
CA LEU A 20 -7.87 -0.09 14.85
C LEU A 20 -9.32 0.34 14.65
N SER A 21 -10.21 -0.56 14.22
CA SER A 21 -11.61 -0.22 13.95
C SER A 21 -12.34 0.39 15.16
N PRO A 22 -12.19 -0.09 16.42
CA PRO A 22 -12.90 0.50 17.56
C PRO A 22 -12.51 1.96 17.85
N TYR A 23 -11.42 2.45 17.26
CA TYR A 23 -10.88 3.80 17.46
C TYR A 23 -11.21 4.76 16.32
N GLY A 24 -12.07 4.39 15.37
CA GLY A 24 -12.49 5.31 14.30
C GLY A 24 -11.51 5.45 13.14
N ARG A 25 -10.47 4.60 13.09
CA ARG A 25 -9.37 4.71 12.11
C ARG A 25 -9.84 4.73 10.66
N PHE A 26 -10.92 4.03 10.35
CA PHE A 26 -11.40 3.79 8.99
C PHE A 26 -12.60 4.65 8.59
N SER A 27 -12.83 5.77 9.27
CA SER A 27 -13.94 6.70 8.99
C SER A 27 -13.87 7.40 7.61
N SER A 28 -12.74 7.31 6.90
CA SER A 28 -12.60 7.80 5.52
C SER A 28 -13.21 6.87 4.47
N TYR A 29 -13.46 5.60 4.81
CA TYR A 29 -14.14 4.65 3.93
C TYR A 29 -15.58 5.09 3.67
N ARG A 30 -16.14 4.65 2.55
CA ARG A 30 -17.52 4.93 2.17
C ARG A 30 -18.28 3.65 1.87
N ASN A 31 -19.58 3.65 2.17
CA ASN A 31 -20.49 2.64 1.68
C ASN A 31 -20.61 2.74 0.15
N PRO A 32 -21.14 1.72 -0.55
CA PRO A 32 -21.33 1.76 -2.00
C PRO A 32 -22.18 2.92 -2.52
N ASP A 33 -23.10 3.44 -1.71
CA ASP A 33 -23.93 4.61 -2.03
C ASP A 33 -23.21 5.97 -1.77
N GLY A 34 -21.95 5.93 -1.35
CA GLY A 34 -21.14 7.11 -1.01
C GLY A 34 -21.40 7.67 0.39
N SER A 35 -22.29 7.07 1.18
CA SER A 35 -22.52 7.49 2.57
C SER A 35 -21.36 7.12 3.49
N LYS A 36 -21.31 7.74 4.67
CA LYS A 36 -20.28 7.43 5.67
C LYS A 36 -20.52 6.05 6.28
N VAL A 37 -19.44 5.29 6.44
CA VAL A 37 -19.43 4.06 7.23
C VAL A 37 -19.63 4.36 8.73
N ALA A 38 -19.92 3.33 9.52
CA ALA A 38 -20.01 3.44 10.98
C ALA A 38 -18.66 3.87 11.60
N PHE A 39 -18.68 4.46 12.79
CA PHE A 39 -17.45 4.87 13.49
C PHE A 39 -16.47 3.69 13.65
N ASN A 40 -16.98 2.53 14.05
CA ASN A 40 -16.20 1.31 14.25
C ASN A 40 -16.11 0.42 13.00
N HIS A 41 -16.21 0.99 11.80
CA HIS A 41 -16.09 0.22 10.56
C HIS A 41 -14.77 -0.54 10.51
N CYS A 42 -14.84 -1.83 10.21
CA CYS A 42 -13.69 -2.71 10.05
C CYS A 42 -13.64 -3.16 8.60
N PRO A 43 -12.84 -2.50 7.73
CA PRO A 43 -12.83 -2.81 6.32
C PRO A 43 -12.23 -4.18 6.05
N THR A 44 -12.67 -4.83 4.97
CA THR A 44 -12.00 -6.03 4.44
C THR A 44 -10.83 -5.63 3.54
N VAL A 45 -9.89 -6.54 3.30
CA VAL A 45 -8.78 -6.31 2.35
C VAL A 45 -9.31 -6.03 0.93
N GLU A 46 -10.41 -6.66 0.55
CA GLU A 46 -11.10 -6.40 -0.72
C GLU A 46 -11.61 -4.96 -0.78
N GLU A 47 -12.30 -4.48 0.26
CA GLU A 47 -12.81 -3.10 0.33
C GLU A 47 -11.66 -2.08 0.28
N SER A 48 -10.57 -2.35 1.01
CA SER A 48 -9.38 -1.49 0.99
C SER A 48 -8.74 -1.38 -0.40
N ASN A 49 -8.68 -2.50 -1.13
CA ASN A 49 -8.17 -2.53 -2.51
C ASN A 49 -9.16 -1.84 -3.49
N GLU A 50 -10.46 -2.10 -3.36
CA GLU A 50 -11.51 -1.52 -4.22
C GLU A 50 -11.55 0.01 -4.10
N GLN A 51 -11.47 0.54 -2.88
CA GLN A 51 -11.41 1.98 -2.62
C GLN A 51 -10.01 2.57 -2.79
N LYS A 52 -9.02 1.75 -3.20
CA LYS A 52 -7.63 2.16 -3.48
C LYS A 52 -6.92 2.83 -2.28
N ILE A 53 -7.30 2.42 -1.07
CA ILE A 53 -6.75 2.95 0.18
C ILE A 53 -5.52 2.15 0.61
N GLN A 54 -5.49 0.85 0.34
CA GLN A 54 -4.32 -0.01 0.50
C GLN A 54 -4.10 -0.83 -0.76
N ILE A 55 -2.89 -1.37 -0.93
CA ILE A 55 -2.52 -2.19 -2.08
C ILE A 55 -2.01 -3.53 -1.57
N VAL A 56 -2.88 -4.54 -1.61
CA VAL A 56 -2.50 -5.94 -1.40
C VAL A 56 -2.81 -6.69 -2.69
N GLY A 57 -1.79 -6.96 -3.50
CA GLY A 57 -2.02 -7.49 -4.84
C GLY A 57 -0.75 -7.79 -5.61
N SER A 58 -0.91 -7.93 -6.93
CA SER A 58 0.18 -8.07 -7.88
C SER A 58 0.85 -6.73 -8.22
N ILE A 59 1.95 -6.80 -8.98
CA ILE A 59 2.62 -5.63 -9.54
C ILE A 59 1.65 -4.81 -10.40
N ASP A 60 0.82 -5.47 -11.20
CA ASP A 60 -0.13 -4.78 -12.07
C ASP A 60 -1.22 -4.08 -11.24
N ASP A 61 -1.70 -4.70 -10.15
CA ASP A 61 -2.63 -4.05 -9.21
C ASP A 61 -2.02 -2.79 -8.58
N ALA A 62 -0.71 -2.82 -8.28
CA ALA A 62 0.03 -1.68 -7.73
C ALA A 62 0.19 -0.57 -8.78
N VAL A 63 0.56 -0.91 -10.02
CA VAL A 63 0.64 0.03 -11.14
C VAL A 63 -0.71 0.69 -11.38
N ASP A 64 -1.79 -0.08 -11.44
CA ASP A 64 -3.14 0.46 -11.68
C ASP A 64 -3.58 1.41 -10.56
N THR A 65 -3.32 1.04 -9.30
CA THR A 65 -3.73 1.87 -8.16
C THR A 65 -2.92 3.16 -8.07
N LEU A 66 -1.61 3.09 -8.27
CA LEU A 66 -0.75 4.28 -8.27
C LEU A 66 -1.02 5.17 -9.48
N GLY A 67 -1.23 4.58 -10.66
CA GLY A 67 -1.59 5.28 -11.88
C GLY A 67 -2.91 6.04 -11.72
N PHE A 68 -3.92 5.42 -11.11
CA PHE A 68 -5.18 6.08 -10.79
C PHE A 68 -4.96 7.34 -9.94
N TRP A 69 -4.20 7.24 -8.84
CA TRP A 69 -3.95 8.40 -7.96
C TRP A 69 -3.07 9.45 -8.62
N ARG A 70 -2.07 9.05 -9.41
CA ARG A 70 -1.26 9.95 -10.24
C ARG A 70 -2.15 10.80 -11.13
N ASP A 71 -3.06 10.18 -11.88
CA ASP A 71 -3.89 10.86 -12.86
C ASP A 71 -4.99 11.70 -12.19
N LEU A 72 -5.58 11.20 -11.10
CA LEU A 72 -6.66 11.89 -10.39
C LEU A 72 -6.18 13.13 -9.62
N LEU A 73 -5.02 13.04 -8.97
CA LEU A 73 -4.54 14.07 -8.04
C LEU A 73 -3.34 14.88 -8.57
N ASP A 74 -2.85 14.56 -9.78
CA ASP A 74 -1.54 15.01 -10.26
C ASP A 74 -0.42 14.71 -9.23
N LEU A 75 -0.44 13.49 -8.69
CA LEU A 75 0.39 13.08 -7.55
C LEU A 75 1.88 13.25 -7.84
N LYS A 76 2.58 14.11 -7.09
CA LYS A 76 4.03 14.35 -7.24
C LYS A 76 4.89 13.62 -6.22
N HIS A 77 4.33 13.36 -5.04
CA HIS A 77 5.04 12.76 -3.94
C HIS A 77 4.15 11.71 -3.28
N ILE A 78 4.74 10.56 -3.00
CA ILE A 78 4.08 9.46 -2.30
C ILE A 78 5.01 8.95 -1.20
N CYS A 79 4.42 8.67 -0.04
CA CYS A 79 5.09 8.01 1.07
C CYS A 79 4.57 6.58 1.14
N PHE A 80 5.48 5.60 1.03
CA PHE A 80 5.14 4.19 1.09
C PHE A 80 5.38 3.65 2.50
N PHE A 81 4.43 2.84 2.97
CA PHE A 81 4.59 1.98 4.15
C PHE A 81 4.59 0.54 3.64
N PHE A 82 5.78 -0.05 3.58
CA PHE A 82 5.99 -1.43 3.11
C PHE A 82 5.88 -2.44 4.26
N ASP A 83 5.86 -1.95 5.49
CA ASP A 83 5.65 -2.74 6.68
C ASP A 83 4.17 -3.03 6.91
N TYR A 84 3.90 -4.21 7.45
CA TYR A 84 2.56 -4.62 7.82
C TYR A 84 2.61 -5.74 8.86
N PRO A 85 1.57 -5.94 9.68
CA PRO A 85 1.55 -7.07 10.61
C PRO A 85 1.78 -8.40 9.86
N GLY A 86 2.76 -9.17 10.33
CA GLY A 86 3.14 -10.46 9.72
C GLY A 86 4.07 -10.38 8.51
N VAL A 87 4.51 -9.18 8.11
CA VAL A 87 5.55 -8.99 7.07
C VAL A 87 6.93 -8.95 7.72
N SER A 88 7.84 -9.78 7.23
CA SER A 88 9.24 -9.79 7.69
C SER A 88 10.02 -8.61 7.11
N ARG A 89 11.20 -8.34 7.68
CA ARG A 89 12.11 -7.32 7.15
C ARG A 89 12.55 -7.63 5.72
N GLU A 90 12.84 -8.89 5.44
CA GLU A 90 13.28 -9.36 4.13
C GLU A 90 12.17 -9.15 3.09
N GLU A 91 10.92 -9.49 3.45
CA GLU A 91 9.74 -9.26 2.62
C GLU A 91 9.54 -7.76 2.38
N MET A 92 9.72 -6.91 3.40
CA MET A 92 9.66 -5.45 3.24
C MET A 92 10.72 -4.93 2.27
N ILE A 93 11.97 -5.42 2.37
CA ILE A 93 13.06 -5.06 1.44
C ILE A 93 12.70 -5.50 0.01
N GLU A 94 12.17 -6.71 -0.15
CA GLU A 94 11.70 -7.21 -1.44
C GLU A 94 10.62 -6.30 -2.04
N GLN A 95 9.63 -5.86 -1.26
CA GLN A 95 8.62 -4.90 -1.73
C GLN A 95 9.23 -3.59 -2.21
N MET A 96 10.24 -3.06 -1.52
CA MET A 96 10.95 -1.84 -1.95
C MET A 96 11.65 -2.03 -3.30
N HIS A 97 12.26 -3.19 -3.53
CA HIS A 97 12.85 -3.55 -4.81
C HIS A 97 11.78 -3.65 -5.90
N LEU A 98 10.68 -4.38 -5.66
CA LEU A 98 9.59 -4.54 -6.63
C LEU A 98 8.99 -3.21 -7.05
N VAL A 99 8.78 -2.28 -6.11
CA VAL A 99 8.26 -0.95 -6.47
C VAL A 99 9.24 -0.20 -7.37
N THR A 100 10.52 -0.22 -7.02
CA THR A 100 11.56 0.52 -7.74
C THR A 100 11.84 -0.07 -9.12
N GLU A 101 11.89 -1.39 -9.22
CA GLU A 101 12.41 -2.11 -10.38
C GLU A 101 11.29 -2.55 -11.35
N GLU A 102 10.06 -2.70 -10.87
CA GLU A 102 8.93 -3.16 -11.69
C GLU A 102 7.77 -2.16 -11.75
N VAL A 103 7.33 -1.60 -10.62
CA VAL A 103 6.13 -0.75 -10.58
C VAL A 103 6.38 0.64 -11.19
N LEU A 104 7.38 1.37 -10.70
CA LEU A 104 7.68 2.73 -11.17
C LEU A 104 8.04 2.77 -12.67
N PRO A 105 8.86 1.86 -13.21
CA PRO A 105 9.13 1.82 -14.65
C PRO A 105 7.87 1.58 -15.49
N LYS A 106 6.95 0.70 -15.05
CA LYS A 106 5.67 0.47 -15.73
C LYS A 106 4.74 1.68 -15.69
N LEU A 107 4.88 2.56 -14.68
CA LEU A 107 4.19 3.85 -14.61
C LEU A 107 4.81 4.92 -15.53
N GLY A 108 5.95 4.63 -16.18
CA GLY A 108 6.71 5.60 -16.96
C GLY A 108 7.63 6.49 -16.13
N GLU A 109 7.77 6.20 -14.83
CA GLU A 109 8.61 6.97 -13.92
C GLU A 109 10.06 6.49 -13.96
N LYS A 110 10.99 7.45 -14.04
CA LYS A 110 12.42 7.16 -14.00
C LYS A 110 12.89 7.18 -12.56
N VAL A 111 13.49 6.07 -12.11
CA VAL A 111 14.13 6.02 -10.79
C VAL A 111 15.61 6.36 -10.94
N GLU A 112 15.97 7.61 -10.62
CA GLU A 112 17.36 8.00 -10.49
C GLU A 112 17.91 7.55 -9.14
N ARG A 113 18.79 6.53 -9.17
CA ARG A 113 19.52 6.13 -7.97
C ARG A 113 20.54 7.21 -7.64
N ARG A 114 20.24 8.01 -6.61
CA ARG A 114 21.24 8.91 -6.04
C ARG A 114 22.35 8.07 -5.41
N PRO A 115 23.63 8.40 -5.64
CA PRO A 115 24.72 7.75 -4.90
C PRO A 115 24.46 7.93 -3.41
N LEU A 116 24.64 6.85 -2.65
CA LEU A 116 24.56 6.93 -1.20
C LEU A 116 25.58 7.99 -0.75
N PRO A 117 25.20 8.91 0.16
CA PRO A 117 26.21 9.77 0.78
C PRO A 117 27.27 8.89 1.44
N ASN A 118 28.51 9.36 1.53
CA ASN A 118 29.53 8.63 2.27
C ASN A 118 29.11 8.59 3.76
N LEU A 119 28.67 7.42 4.23
CA LEU A 119 28.17 7.21 5.58
C LEU A 119 29.26 6.68 6.55
N GLU A 120 30.53 6.67 6.12
CA GLU A 120 31.65 6.24 6.97
C GLU A 120 32.21 7.37 7.85
N PRO A 121 32.41 7.12 9.16
CA PRO A 121 31.47 6.47 10.07
C PRO A 121 30.82 7.52 10.98
N LEU A 122 29.51 7.40 11.18
CA LEU A 122 28.88 7.88 12.41
C LEU A 122 29.35 6.94 13.54
N VAL A 123 30.49 7.26 14.14
CA VAL A 123 31.03 6.60 15.34
C VAL A 123 30.07 6.78 16.51
#